data_AF-A0A1F0R9E3-F1
#
_entry.id   AF-A0A1F0R9E3-F1
#
_cell.length_a   1.000
_cell.length_b   1.000
_cell.length_c   1.000
_cell.angle_alpha   90.00
_cell.angle_beta   90.00
_cell.angle_gamma   90.00
#
_symmetry.space_group_name_H-M   'P 1'
#
loop_
_entity.id
_entity.type
_entity.pdbx_description
1 polymer ?
#
loop_
_entity_poly.entity_id
_entity_poly.type
_entity_poly.pdbx_seq_one_letter_code
_entity_poly.pdbx_strand_id
1 'polypeptide(L)'
;MEKKVIYIVGLGLIGSSIALGIRRDHPDYTILGYNRGEESRKIALEKRMVDQVTDQFAEFAPLADVIILAVPIKQTIEFIRQLATLDLKKDVIISDAGSTKAEIVAAAEEALKEKTIRFIGAHPMAGSHKSGASAADVNLFENAYYIFTPSHLTKDDTIAEMEDLLSGLHARFIEIDAKEHDRVTSQISHFPHILASSLMDQAAAYTQQHEMTQHFAAGGFRDMTRIAESEPSMWTSILLTNPDAVLERIEDFKKRLDTISGAIQNKNEDVIWNFFQHGRQVRKAMEIHKRAGVDSFYDIFINVPDEEDAILGVLELLRGTSIVNIHINEENREDINGILQITFKNREDLEKSAKIIREKTHYQVFLD
;
A
#
# COMPACT_ATOMS: atom_id res chain seq x y z
N MET A 1 32.37 1.34 5.64
CA MET A 1 31.42 0.49 4.90
C MET A 1 31.79 0.56 3.43
N GLU A 2 31.69 -0.56 2.73
CA GLU A 2 31.98 -0.61 1.30
C GLU A 2 30.86 0.10 0.54
N LYS A 3 31.21 0.96 -0.43
CA LYS A 3 30.21 1.69 -1.22
C LYS A 3 29.51 0.70 -2.16
N LYS A 4 28.18 0.56 -2.02
CA LYS A 4 27.38 -0.31 -2.89
C LYS A 4 26.84 0.45 -4.11
N VAL A 5 26.62 -0.30 -5.19
CA VAL A 5 25.92 0.14 -6.39
C VAL A 5 24.54 -0.48 -6.40
N ILE A 6 23.50 0.35 -6.33
CA ILE A 6 22.11 -0.05 -6.35
C ILE A 6 21.52 0.30 -7.70
N TYR A 7 20.87 -0.66 -8.37
CA TYR A 7 20.22 -0.42 -9.66
C TYR A 7 18.70 -0.52 -9.53
N ILE A 8 18.03 0.62 -9.69
CA ILE A 8 16.58 0.73 -9.66
C ILE A 8 16.04 0.68 -11.08
N VAL A 9 15.32 -0.38 -11.39
CA VAL A 9 14.72 -0.63 -12.71
C VAL A 9 13.26 -0.23 -12.65
N GLY A 10 12.90 0.89 -13.28
CA GLY A 10 11.57 1.48 -13.23
C GLY A 10 11.54 2.72 -12.34
N LEU A 11 11.76 3.90 -12.93
CA LEU A 11 11.69 5.19 -12.22
C LEU A 11 10.26 5.75 -12.24
N GLY A 12 9.30 4.93 -11.81
CA GLY A 12 7.93 5.35 -11.53
C GLY A 12 7.79 5.95 -10.14
N LEU A 13 6.57 5.98 -9.60
CA LEU A 13 6.30 6.36 -8.21
C LEU A 13 7.10 5.48 -7.24
N ILE A 14 6.97 4.15 -7.37
CA ILE A 14 7.52 3.17 -6.44
C ILE A 14 9.05 3.18 -6.47
N GLY A 15 9.66 2.92 -7.63
CA GLY A 15 11.12 2.84 -7.73
C GLY A 15 11.82 4.15 -7.36
N SER A 16 11.26 5.31 -7.75
CA SER A 16 11.84 6.61 -7.37
C SER A 16 11.72 6.89 -5.87
N SER A 17 10.62 6.47 -5.24
CA SER A 17 10.43 6.61 -3.79
C SER A 17 11.38 5.68 -3.02
N ILE A 18 11.62 4.46 -3.53
CA ILE A 18 12.63 3.56 -2.99
C ILE A 18 14.02 4.18 -3.10
N ALA A 19 14.37 4.75 -4.26
CA ALA A 19 15.65 5.40 -4.47
C ALA A 19 15.88 6.58 -3.50
N LEU A 20 14.84 7.37 -3.23
CA LEU A 20 14.87 8.43 -2.22
C LEU A 20 15.08 7.89 -0.80
N GLY A 21 14.39 6.81 -0.43
CA GLY A 21 14.55 6.20 0.88
C GLY A 21 15.93 5.58 1.10
N ILE A 22 16.48 4.88 0.09
CA ILE A 22 17.84 4.35 0.14
C ILE A 22 18.84 5.49 0.34
N ARG A 23 18.69 6.59 -0.42
CA ARG A 23 19.56 7.76 -0.33
C ARG A 23 19.49 8.47 1.03
N ARG A 24 18.34 8.39 1.72
CA ARG A 24 18.14 9.00 3.04
C ARG A 24 19.09 8.41 4.09
N ASP A 25 19.24 7.09 4.09
CA ASP A 25 20.04 6.37 5.11
C ASP A 25 21.41 5.92 4.59
N HIS A 26 21.56 5.82 3.27
CA HIS A 26 22.81 5.45 2.59
C HIS A 26 23.24 6.50 1.56
N PRO A 27 23.56 7.74 1.98
CA PRO A 27 23.90 8.85 1.06
C PRO A 27 25.20 8.62 0.26
N ASP A 28 26.03 7.67 0.69
CA ASP A 28 27.31 7.33 0.05
C ASP A 28 27.20 6.24 -1.03
N TYR A 29 26.03 5.60 -1.19
CA TYR A 29 25.80 4.57 -2.20
C TYR A 29 25.58 5.20 -3.57
N THR A 30 26.02 4.50 -4.62
CA THR A 30 25.73 4.89 -6.00
C THR A 30 24.40 4.28 -6.41
N ILE A 31 23.43 5.12 -6.78
CA ILE A 31 22.12 4.68 -7.25
C ILE A 31 22.02 4.91 -8.75
N LEU A 32 21.93 3.83 -9.52
CA LEU A 32 21.73 3.82 -10.95
C LEU A 32 20.24 3.61 -11.24
N GLY A 33 19.71 4.28 -12.27
CA GLY A 33 18.29 4.23 -12.60
C GLY A 33 18.02 3.81 -14.04
N TYR A 34 17.02 2.96 -14.25
CA TYR A 34 16.48 2.67 -15.59
C TYR A 34 15.03 3.11 -15.70
N ASN A 35 14.69 3.75 -16.82
CA ASN A 35 13.30 3.89 -17.23
C ASN A 35 13.22 4.08 -18.74
N ARG A 36 12.20 3.49 -19.39
CA ARG A 36 11.98 3.67 -20.84
C ARG A 36 11.67 5.13 -21.20
N GLY A 37 10.85 5.79 -20.39
CA GLY A 37 10.43 7.19 -20.64
C GLY A 37 11.51 8.19 -20.25
N GLU A 38 11.89 9.07 -21.18
CA GLU A 38 12.89 10.12 -21.01
C GLU A 38 12.53 11.09 -19.88
N GLU A 39 11.25 11.48 -19.80
CA GLU A 39 10.76 12.40 -18.77
C GLU A 39 11.07 11.91 -17.36
N SER A 40 10.80 10.63 -17.05
CA SER A 40 11.08 10.08 -15.72
C SER A 40 12.58 10.02 -15.42
N ARG A 41 13.42 9.73 -16.43
CA ARG A 41 14.89 9.75 -16.28
C ARG A 41 15.38 11.16 -15.95
N LYS A 42 14.90 12.16 -16.69
CA LYS A 42 15.24 13.57 -16.47
C LYS A 42 14.85 14.02 -15.06
N ILE A 43 13.61 13.76 -14.64
CA ILE A 43 13.13 14.11 -13.30
C ILE A 43 13.97 13.43 -12.21
N ALA A 44 14.29 12.14 -12.38
CA ALA A 44 15.06 11.39 -11.40
C ALA A 44 16.49 11.94 -11.22
N LEU A 45 17.14 12.38 -12.31
CA LEU A 45 18.43 13.06 -12.24
C LEU A 45 18.32 14.47 -11.62
N GLU A 46 17.38 15.29 -12.10
CA GLU A 46 17.20 16.68 -11.64
C GLU A 46 16.90 16.75 -10.14
N LYS A 47 16.06 15.84 -9.66
CA LYS A 47 15.71 15.73 -8.24
C LYS A 47 16.74 14.93 -7.43
N ARG A 48 17.84 14.49 -8.04
CA ARG A 48 18.89 13.66 -7.41
C ARG A 48 18.27 12.46 -6.67
N MET A 49 17.38 11.73 -7.34
CA MET A 49 16.84 10.45 -6.87
C MET A 49 17.78 9.30 -7.21
N VAL A 50 18.51 9.45 -8.31
CA VAL A 50 19.55 8.56 -8.83
C VAL A 50 20.73 9.40 -9.33
N ASP A 51 21.91 8.79 -9.43
CA ASP A 51 23.15 9.47 -9.83
C ASP A 51 23.39 9.38 -11.33
N GLN A 52 22.92 8.28 -11.96
CA GLN A 52 22.94 8.09 -13.41
C GLN A 52 21.65 7.40 -13.87
N VAL A 53 21.28 7.63 -15.13
CA VAL A 53 20.09 7.03 -15.75
C VAL A 53 20.41 6.44 -17.11
N THR A 54 19.71 5.36 -17.46
CA THR A 54 19.76 4.73 -18.78
C THR A 54 18.36 4.33 -19.26
N ASP A 55 18.19 4.20 -20.58
CA ASP A 55 17.07 3.51 -21.22
C ASP A 55 17.44 2.13 -21.78
N GLN A 56 18.64 1.66 -21.49
CA GLN A 56 19.14 0.34 -21.84
C GLN A 56 19.25 -0.51 -20.58
N PHE A 57 18.26 -1.40 -20.38
CA PHE A 57 18.14 -2.20 -19.16
C PHE A 57 19.43 -2.95 -18.77
N ALA A 58 20.14 -3.52 -19.75
CA ALA A 58 21.33 -4.34 -19.50
C ALA A 58 22.58 -3.54 -19.13
N GLU A 59 22.60 -2.22 -19.35
CA GLU A 59 23.81 -1.39 -19.22
C GLU A 59 24.37 -1.37 -17.79
N PHE A 60 23.50 -1.20 -16.80
CA PHE A 60 23.89 -1.06 -15.40
C PHE A 60 23.78 -2.33 -14.58
N ALA A 61 23.12 -3.38 -15.09
CA ALA A 61 22.94 -4.62 -14.35
C ALA A 61 24.28 -5.30 -13.93
N PRO A 62 25.33 -5.39 -14.78
CA PRO A 62 26.63 -5.94 -14.40
C PRO A 62 27.36 -5.17 -13.29
N LEU A 63 27.00 -3.90 -13.07
CA LEU A 63 27.67 -3.02 -12.10
C LEU A 63 27.04 -3.12 -10.70
N ALA A 64 25.83 -3.64 -10.60
CA ALA A 64 24.99 -3.56 -9.41
C ALA A 64 25.31 -4.65 -8.37
N ASP A 65 25.35 -4.27 -7.10
CA ASP A 65 25.35 -5.18 -5.95
C ASP A 65 23.92 -5.57 -5.55
N VAL A 66 22.95 -4.68 -5.81
CA VAL A 66 21.52 -4.93 -5.65
C VAL A 66 20.74 -4.37 -6.83
N ILE A 67 19.81 -5.15 -7.38
CA ILE A 67 18.91 -4.76 -8.48
C ILE A 67 17.47 -4.85 -7.98
N ILE A 68 16.72 -3.74 -8.07
CA ILE A 68 15.30 -3.67 -7.66
C ILE A 68 14.44 -3.42 -8.89
N LEU A 69 13.58 -4.38 -9.23
CA LEU A 69 12.66 -4.35 -10.37
C LEU A 69 11.31 -3.73 -9.95
N ALA A 70 11.17 -2.42 -10.13
CA ALA A 70 9.98 -1.63 -9.87
C ALA A 70 9.20 -1.30 -11.17
N VAL A 71 9.02 -2.31 -12.02
CA VAL A 71 8.25 -2.26 -13.27
C VAL A 71 7.00 -3.15 -13.19
N PRO A 72 6.04 -3.05 -14.13
CA PRO A 72 4.87 -3.94 -14.15
C PRO A 72 5.28 -5.42 -14.16
N ILE A 73 4.45 -6.28 -13.54
CA ILE A 73 4.78 -7.69 -13.23
C ILE A 73 5.27 -8.46 -14.46
N LYS A 74 4.58 -8.32 -15.60
CA LYS A 74 5.00 -8.95 -16.85
C LYS A 74 6.42 -8.54 -17.27
N GLN A 75 6.74 -7.25 -17.17
CA GLN A 75 8.05 -6.73 -17.50
C GLN A 75 9.11 -7.19 -16.48
N THR A 76 8.75 -7.30 -15.21
CA THR A 76 9.62 -7.87 -14.16
C THR A 76 10.06 -9.29 -14.53
N ILE A 77 9.10 -10.15 -14.92
CA ILE A 77 9.40 -11.53 -15.34
C ILE A 77 10.30 -11.56 -16.59
N GLU A 78 10.06 -10.69 -17.57
CA GLU A 78 10.92 -10.57 -18.76
C GLU A 78 12.34 -10.13 -18.40
N PHE A 79 12.49 -9.15 -17.50
CA PHE A 79 13.79 -8.67 -17.03
C PHE A 79 14.53 -9.69 -16.18
N ILE A 80 13.84 -10.47 -15.36
CA ILE A 80 14.44 -11.62 -14.65
C ILE A 80 15.10 -12.58 -15.66
N ARG A 81 14.38 -12.94 -16.74
CA ARG A 81 14.92 -13.81 -17.80
C ARG A 81 16.09 -13.17 -18.54
N GLN A 82 16.06 -11.85 -18.73
CA GLN A 82 17.17 -11.13 -19.35
C GLN A 82 18.39 -11.07 -18.43
N LEU A 83 18.22 -10.86 -17.13
CA LEU A 83 19.32 -10.90 -16.15
C LEU A 83 20.04 -12.26 -16.15
N ALA A 84 19.32 -13.35 -16.41
CA ALA A 84 19.89 -14.68 -16.55
C ALA A 84 20.90 -14.81 -17.73
N THR A 85 20.87 -13.90 -18.72
CA THR A 85 21.80 -13.93 -19.86
C THR A 85 23.00 -13.00 -19.71
N LEU A 86 23.01 -12.17 -18.67
CA LEU A 86 24.08 -11.19 -18.43
C LEU A 86 25.16 -11.73 -17.49
N ASP A 87 26.35 -11.15 -17.60
CA ASP A 87 27.42 -11.35 -16.63
C ASP A 87 27.21 -10.39 -15.45
N LEU A 88 26.73 -10.92 -14.34
CA LEU A 88 26.39 -10.16 -13.15
C LEU A 88 27.45 -10.38 -12.07
N LYS A 89 27.57 -9.43 -11.15
CA LYS A 89 28.40 -9.64 -9.95
C LYS A 89 27.98 -10.92 -9.23
N LYS A 90 28.98 -11.65 -8.72
CA LYS A 90 28.74 -12.79 -7.84
C LYS A 90 27.94 -12.32 -6.62
N ASP A 91 26.94 -13.10 -6.23
CA ASP A 91 26.10 -12.83 -5.05
C ASP A 91 25.28 -11.52 -5.11
N VAL A 92 25.08 -10.93 -6.30
CA VAL A 92 24.12 -9.82 -6.50
C VAL A 92 22.74 -10.20 -5.95
N ILE A 93 22.08 -9.26 -5.27
CA ILE A 93 20.69 -9.43 -4.83
C ILE A 93 19.76 -8.88 -5.92
N ILE A 94 18.79 -9.69 -6.34
CA ILE A 94 17.70 -9.26 -7.21
C ILE A 94 16.41 -9.27 -6.38
N SER A 95 15.68 -8.16 -6.42
CA SER A 95 14.37 -8.00 -5.78
C SER A 95 13.38 -7.35 -6.75
N ASP A 96 12.10 -7.41 -6.44
CA ASP A 96 11.04 -6.70 -7.17
C ASP A 96 10.18 -5.82 -6.27
N ALA A 97 9.13 -5.23 -6.83
CA ALA A 97 8.12 -4.45 -6.10
C ALA A 97 6.68 -4.72 -6.62
N GLY A 98 6.44 -5.87 -7.24
CA GLY A 98 5.16 -6.22 -7.86
C GLY A 98 4.05 -6.52 -6.86
N SER A 99 2.80 -6.41 -7.28
CA SER A 99 1.63 -6.65 -6.41
C SER A 99 1.20 -8.11 -6.31
N THR A 100 1.74 -9.00 -7.15
CA THR A 100 1.61 -10.47 -7.02
C THR A 100 3.00 -11.08 -7.00
N LYS A 101 3.17 -12.26 -6.39
CA LYS A 101 4.49 -12.78 -6.03
C LYS A 101 4.77 -14.19 -6.55
N ALA A 102 3.77 -15.07 -6.62
CA ALA A 102 3.99 -16.48 -6.97
C ALA A 102 4.65 -16.64 -8.35
N GLU A 103 4.16 -15.94 -9.39
CA GLU A 103 4.75 -16.03 -10.73
C GLU A 103 6.14 -15.39 -10.83
N ILE A 104 6.38 -14.29 -10.11
CA ILE A 104 7.69 -13.61 -10.11
C ILE A 104 8.74 -14.51 -9.46
N VAL A 105 8.41 -15.08 -8.30
CA VAL A 105 9.29 -16.00 -7.58
C VAL A 105 9.57 -17.24 -8.43
N ALA A 106 8.56 -17.86 -9.02
CA ALA A 106 8.74 -19.02 -9.89
C ALA A 106 9.60 -18.69 -11.12
N ALA A 107 9.41 -17.51 -11.73
CA ALA A 107 10.24 -17.07 -12.85
C ALA A 107 11.70 -16.84 -12.45
N ALA A 108 11.94 -16.29 -11.27
CA ALA A 108 13.29 -16.11 -10.73
C ALA A 108 13.97 -17.45 -10.46
N GLU A 109 13.30 -18.37 -9.76
CA GLU A 109 13.79 -19.70 -9.47
C GLU A 109 14.18 -20.45 -10.74
N GLU A 110 13.34 -20.44 -11.77
CA GLU A 110 13.64 -21.14 -13.02
C GLU A 110 14.76 -20.45 -13.83
N ALA A 111 14.71 -19.13 -13.99
CA ALA A 111 15.65 -18.42 -14.85
C ALA A 111 17.05 -18.31 -14.25
N LEU A 112 17.17 -18.25 -12.91
CA LEU A 112 18.41 -17.92 -12.22
C LEU A 112 19.04 -19.12 -11.49
N LYS A 113 18.43 -20.31 -11.53
CA LYS A 113 18.92 -21.53 -10.85
C LYS A 113 20.39 -21.89 -11.11
N GLU A 114 20.90 -21.62 -12.31
CA GLU A 114 22.30 -21.95 -12.69
C GLU A 114 23.30 -20.86 -12.32
N LYS A 115 22.84 -19.72 -11.76
CA LYS A 115 23.70 -18.59 -11.38
C LYS A 115 23.94 -18.55 -9.87
N THR A 116 25.14 -18.12 -9.48
CA THR A 116 25.45 -17.81 -8.07
C THR A 116 24.98 -16.40 -7.72
N ILE A 117 23.66 -16.25 -7.55
CA ILE A 117 22.98 -14.99 -7.24
C ILE A 117 22.00 -15.18 -6.08
N ARG A 118 21.52 -14.07 -5.51
CA ARG A 118 20.49 -14.05 -4.47
C ARG A 118 19.22 -13.45 -5.04
N PHE A 119 18.07 -14.04 -4.74
CA PHE A 119 16.78 -13.46 -5.10
C PHE A 119 15.85 -13.41 -3.89
N ILE A 120 15.08 -12.33 -3.78
CA ILE A 120 14.01 -12.18 -2.80
C ILE A 120 12.85 -11.44 -3.46
N GLY A 121 11.66 -12.04 -3.49
CA GLY A 121 10.48 -11.33 -3.99
C GLY A 121 10.03 -10.29 -2.99
N ALA A 122 9.43 -9.18 -3.45
CA ALA A 122 8.97 -8.13 -2.57
C ALA A 122 7.72 -7.38 -3.05
N HIS A 123 6.95 -6.86 -2.10
CA HIS A 123 5.78 -6.03 -2.32
C HIS A 123 5.70 -4.91 -1.27
N PRO A 124 6.07 -3.67 -1.61
CA PRO A 124 5.75 -2.52 -0.78
C PRO A 124 4.25 -2.21 -0.90
N MET A 125 3.49 -2.40 0.19
CA MET A 125 2.04 -2.16 0.23
C MET A 125 1.72 -0.67 0.44
N ALA A 126 2.23 0.19 -0.44
CA ALA A 126 1.89 1.60 -0.50
C ALA A 126 1.75 2.05 -1.96
N GLY A 127 0.92 3.07 -2.18
CA GLY A 127 0.68 3.60 -3.51
C GLY A 127 -0.05 4.93 -3.47
N SER A 128 -0.21 5.54 -4.64
CA SER A 128 -0.91 6.80 -4.84
C SER A 128 -1.71 6.76 -6.13
N HIS A 129 -2.73 7.60 -6.24
CA HIS A 129 -3.41 7.88 -7.51
C HIS A 129 -2.50 8.64 -8.49
N LYS A 130 -1.40 9.23 -8.00
CA LYS A 130 -0.39 9.90 -8.81
C LYS A 130 0.63 8.88 -9.33
N SER A 131 1.16 9.12 -10.53
CA SER A 131 2.11 8.23 -11.19
C SER A 131 3.39 8.95 -11.64
N GLY A 132 4.41 8.15 -12.00
CA GLY A 132 5.69 8.66 -12.49
C GLY A 132 6.65 9.19 -11.41
N ALA A 133 7.89 9.50 -11.82
CA ALA A 133 8.93 10.01 -10.93
C ALA A 133 8.58 11.37 -10.28
N SER A 134 7.75 12.20 -10.93
CA SER A 134 7.32 13.49 -10.37
C SER A 134 6.55 13.34 -9.06
N ALA A 135 5.82 12.22 -8.92
CA ALA A 135 5.00 11.87 -7.76
C ALA A 135 5.77 11.14 -6.65
N ALA A 136 7.06 10.88 -6.82
CA ALA A 136 7.88 10.20 -5.82
C ALA A 136 7.85 10.93 -4.47
N ASP A 137 7.78 10.15 -3.40
CA ASP A 137 7.73 10.64 -2.03
C ASP A 137 8.60 9.75 -1.14
N VAL A 138 9.56 10.36 -0.42
CA VAL A 138 10.47 9.65 0.48
C VAL A 138 9.73 8.99 1.66
N ASN A 139 8.54 9.49 2.01
CA ASN A 139 7.71 8.96 3.10
C ASN A 139 6.60 8.03 2.60
N LEU A 140 6.58 7.68 1.30
CA LEU A 140 5.52 6.85 0.70
C LEU A 140 5.26 5.54 1.47
N PHE A 141 6.34 4.93 1.98
CA PHE A 141 6.29 3.61 2.62
C PHE A 141 6.34 3.69 4.16
N GLU A 142 6.34 4.89 4.73
CA GLU A 142 6.49 5.05 6.17
C GLU A 142 5.33 4.38 6.92
N ASN A 143 5.66 3.41 7.78
CA ASN A 143 4.71 2.52 8.48
C ASN A 143 3.85 1.61 7.58
N ALA A 144 4.06 1.61 6.26
CA ALA A 144 3.43 0.64 5.36
C ALA A 144 4.10 -0.73 5.51
N TYR A 145 3.38 -1.81 5.25
CA TYR A 145 4.01 -3.12 5.14
C TYR A 145 4.89 -3.18 3.88
N TYR A 146 6.10 -3.69 4.05
CA TYR A 146 6.98 -4.09 2.98
C TYR A 146 7.16 -5.60 3.09
N ILE A 147 6.52 -6.34 2.21
CA ILE A 147 6.47 -7.79 2.32
C ILE A 147 7.61 -8.39 1.52
N PHE A 148 8.42 -9.24 2.15
CA PHE A 148 9.38 -10.10 1.52
C PHE A 148 8.78 -11.51 1.31
N THR A 149 9.07 -12.10 0.15
CA THR A 149 8.68 -13.48 -0.18
C THR A 149 9.91 -14.30 -0.52
N PRO A 150 10.53 -14.96 0.49
CA PRO A 150 11.69 -15.81 0.30
C PRO A 150 11.45 -16.92 -0.74
N SER A 151 12.52 -17.32 -1.42
CA SER A 151 12.54 -18.42 -2.39
C SER A 151 13.72 -19.35 -2.14
N HIS A 152 13.86 -20.42 -2.93
CA HIS A 152 15.03 -21.30 -2.86
C HIS A 152 16.35 -20.61 -3.25
N LEU A 153 16.29 -19.42 -3.85
CA LEU A 153 17.44 -18.59 -4.20
C LEU A 153 17.79 -17.56 -3.10
N THR A 154 16.96 -17.43 -2.06
CA THR A 154 17.23 -16.54 -0.93
C THR A 154 18.29 -17.18 -0.03
N LYS A 155 19.35 -16.43 0.29
CA LYS A 155 20.38 -16.83 1.26
C LYS A 155 20.12 -16.19 2.63
N ASP A 156 20.66 -16.78 3.69
CA ASP A 156 20.45 -16.39 5.09
C ASP A 156 20.66 -14.89 5.38
N ASP A 157 21.61 -14.23 4.69
CA ASP A 157 21.93 -12.82 4.88
C ASP A 157 21.11 -11.86 4.00
N THR A 158 20.35 -12.39 3.03
CA THR A 158 19.69 -11.59 1.99
C THR A 158 18.68 -10.62 2.58
N ILE A 159 17.84 -11.10 3.50
CA ILE A 159 16.75 -10.30 4.07
C ILE A 159 17.33 -9.21 4.97
N ALA A 160 18.27 -9.55 5.86
CA ALA A 160 18.94 -8.58 6.72
C ALA A 160 19.66 -7.48 5.91
N GLU A 161 20.30 -7.84 4.79
CA GLU A 161 20.94 -6.87 3.89
C GLU A 161 19.91 -5.98 3.18
N MET A 162 18.75 -6.53 2.81
CA MET A 162 17.65 -5.76 2.21
C MET A 162 16.97 -4.84 3.23
N GLU A 163 16.77 -5.27 4.47
CA GLU A 163 16.23 -4.44 5.55
C GLU A 163 17.16 -3.27 5.88
N ASP A 164 18.48 -3.51 5.94
CA ASP A 164 19.47 -2.45 6.10
C ASP A 164 19.42 -1.47 4.92
N LEU A 165 19.47 -1.98 3.68
CA LEU A 165 19.41 -1.15 2.47
C LEU A 165 18.15 -0.28 2.43
N LEU A 166 17.01 -0.83 2.84
CA LEU A 166 15.70 -0.20 2.78
C LEU A 166 15.27 0.46 4.10
N SER A 167 16.15 0.52 5.10
CA SER A 167 15.88 1.12 6.42
C SER A 167 15.31 2.53 6.30
N GLY A 168 15.88 3.32 5.39
CA GLY A 168 15.44 4.66 5.06
C GLY A 168 14.08 4.75 4.38
N LEU A 169 13.31 3.66 4.23
CA LEU A 169 11.88 3.73 3.90
C LEU A 169 10.98 3.88 5.14
N HIS A 170 11.48 3.53 6.32
CA HIS A 170 10.70 3.39 7.56
C HIS A 170 9.46 2.50 7.38
N ALA A 171 9.56 1.52 6.48
CA ALA A 171 8.53 0.53 6.25
C ALA A 171 8.59 -0.57 7.32
N ARG A 172 7.58 -1.43 7.32
CA ARG A 172 7.48 -2.56 8.23
C ARG A 172 7.71 -3.84 7.45
N PHE A 173 8.91 -4.34 7.59
CA PHE A 173 9.34 -5.55 6.91
C PHE A 173 8.67 -6.77 7.56
N ILE A 174 8.05 -7.59 6.72
CA ILE A 174 7.48 -8.89 7.12
C ILE A 174 7.79 -9.92 6.04
N GLU A 175 7.79 -11.19 6.43
CA GLU A 175 8.04 -12.31 5.53
C GLU A 175 6.78 -13.17 5.40
N ILE A 176 6.52 -13.65 4.18
CA ILE A 176 5.44 -14.60 3.91
C ILE A 176 5.76 -15.44 2.67
N ASP A 177 5.21 -16.65 2.58
CA ASP A 177 5.27 -17.45 1.36
C ASP A 177 4.59 -16.71 0.18
N ALA A 178 5.14 -16.87 -1.03
CA ALA A 178 4.68 -16.16 -2.21
C ALA A 178 3.23 -16.52 -2.62
N LYS A 179 2.81 -17.78 -2.43
CA LYS A 179 1.43 -18.21 -2.71
C LYS A 179 0.48 -17.73 -1.63
N GLU A 180 0.91 -17.77 -0.37
CA GLU A 180 0.09 -17.24 0.73
C GLU A 180 -0.09 -15.72 0.59
N HIS A 181 0.96 -14.98 0.20
CA HIS A 181 0.85 -13.57 -0.16
C HIS A 181 -0.26 -13.33 -1.20
N ASP A 182 -0.22 -14.06 -2.31
CA ASP A 182 -1.17 -13.90 -3.41
C ASP A 182 -2.60 -14.29 -2.99
N ARG A 183 -2.75 -15.26 -2.08
CA ARG A 183 -4.04 -15.66 -1.52
C ARG A 183 -4.61 -14.62 -0.57
N VAL A 184 -3.78 -14.03 0.29
CA VAL A 184 -4.20 -12.99 1.23
C VAL A 184 -4.55 -11.71 0.47
N THR A 185 -3.68 -11.26 -0.44
CA THR A 185 -3.90 -10.06 -1.26
C THR A 185 -5.09 -10.21 -2.20
N SER A 186 -5.42 -11.43 -2.67
CA SER A 186 -6.65 -11.64 -3.44
C SER A 186 -7.90 -11.27 -2.64
N GLN A 187 -7.94 -11.58 -1.34
CA GLN A 187 -9.07 -11.27 -0.47
C GLN A 187 -9.15 -9.79 -0.09
N ILE A 188 -8.02 -9.17 0.26
CA ILE A 188 -8.01 -7.82 0.88
C ILE A 188 -7.75 -6.69 -0.13
N SER A 189 -7.31 -7.01 -1.36
CA SER A 189 -6.97 -6.02 -2.38
C SER A 189 -7.59 -6.34 -3.74
N HIS A 190 -7.27 -7.49 -4.35
CA HIS A 190 -7.62 -7.74 -5.75
C HIS A 190 -9.13 -7.91 -5.95
N PHE A 191 -9.76 -8.74 -5.14
CA PHE A 191 -11.19 -8.97 -5.21
C PHE A 191 -12.03 -7.71 -4.88
N PRO A 192 -11.69 -6.91 -3.85
CA PRO A 192 -12.33 -5.61 -3.64
C PRO A 192 -12.30 -4.68 -4.87
N HIS A 193 -11.22 -4.63 -5.64
CA HIS A 193 -11.17 -3.81 -6.87
C HIS A 193 -12.09 -4.31 -7.96
N ILE A 194 -12.26 -5.63 -8.09
CA ILE A 194 -13.27 -6.21 -9.00
C ILE A 194 -14.66 -5.78 -8.56
N LEU A 195 -14.99 -5.92 -7.26
CA LEU A 195 -16.30 -5.52 -6.74
C LEU A 195 -16.59 -4.03 -6.94
N ALA A 196 -15.62 -3.17 -6.68
CA ALA A 196 -15.76 -1.72 -6.87
C ALA A 196 -16.05 -1.38 -8.34
N SER A 197 -15.27 -1.96 -9.27
CA SER A 197 -15.44 -1.73 -10.70
C SER A 197 -16.76 -2.32 -11.23
N SER A 198 -17.15 -3.52 -10.79
CA SER A 198 -18.43 -4.13 -11.16
C SER A 198 -19.63 -3.35 -10.62
N LEU A 199 -19.55 -2.85 -9.39
CA LEU A 199 -20.60 -2.01 -8.79
C LEU A 199 -20.76 -0.70 -9.56
N MET A 200 -19.64 -0.08 -9.96
CA MET A 200 -19.67 1.13 -10.77
C MET A 200 -20.26 0.88 -12.16
N ASP A 201 -19.87 -0.20 -12.84
CA ASP A 201 -20.41 -0.59 -14.15
C ASP A 201 -21.92 -0.87 -14.09
N GLN A 202 -22.37 -1.60 -13.06
CA GLN A 202 -23.78 -1.86 -12.82
C GLN A 202 -24.58 -0.56 -12.63
N ALA A 203 -24.07 0.38 -11.83
CA ALA A 203 -24.74 1.67 -11.60
C ALA A 203 -24.78 2.54 -12.88
N ALA A 204 -23.71 2.52 -13.68
CA ALA A 204 -23.66 3.21 -14.97
C ALA A 204 -24.71 2.67 -15.95
N ALA A 205 -24.86 1.35 -16.04
CA ALA A 205 -25.91 0.72 -16.85
C ALA A 205 -27.31 1.08 -16.35
N TYR A 206 -27.53 1.06 -15.02
CA TYR A 206 -28.83 1.38 -14.42
C TYR A 206 -29.25 2.85 -14.62
N THR A 207 -28.27 3.77 -14.63
CA THR A 207 -28.48 5.21 -14.87
C THR A 207 -29.15 5.48 -16.22
N GLN A 208 -28.94 4.62 -17.23
CA GLN A 208 -29.57 4.76 -18.55
C GLN A 208 -31.10 4.67 -18.49
N GLN A 209 -31.64 3.97 -17.51
CA GLN A 209 -33.09 3.81 -17.28
C GLN A 209 -33.59 4.66 -16.11
N HIS A 210 -32.69 5.02 -15.18
CA HIS A 210 -33.01 5.69 -13.92
C HIS A 210 -32.00 6.81 -13.62
N GLU A 211 -32.18 7.99 -14.23
CA GLU A 211 -31.26 9.14 -14.17
C GLU A 211 -30.91 9.59 -12.73
N MET A 212 -31.84 9.46 -11.79
CA MET A 212 -31.61 9.81 -10.38
C MET A 212 -30.53 8.97 -9.71
N THR A 213 -30.15 7.82 -10.28
CA THR A 213 -29.06 6.96 -9.77
C THR A 213 -27.77 7.74 -9.61
N GLN A 214 -27.41 8.58 -10.59
CA GLN A 214 -26.20 9.40 -10.53
C GLN A 214 -26.27 10.48 -9.43
N HIS A 215 -27.45 11.05 -9.23
CA HIS A 215 -27.68 12.09 -8.21
C HIS A 215 -27.62 11.53 -6.79
N PHE A 216 -28.02 10.26 -6.62
CA PHE A 216 -28.03 9.57 -5.33
C PHE A 216 -26.77 8.73 -5.07
N ALA A 217 -25.83 8.66 -6.02
CA ALA A 217 -24.53 7.99 -5.89
C ALA A 217 -23.59 8.78 -4.96
N ALA A 218 -23.99 8.93 -3.70
CA ALA A 218 -23.27 9.63 -2.64
C ALA A 218 -23.02 8.69 -1.44
N GLY A 219 -22.26 9.17 -0.45
CA GLY A 219 -21.96 8.43 0.78
C GLY A 219 -21.28 7.08 0.49
N GLY A 220 -21.85 6.00 1.03
CA GLY A 220 -21.26 4.66 0.97
C GLY A 220 -20.98 4.14 -0.44
N PHE A 221 -21.79 4.51 -1.45
CA PHE A 221 -21.51 4.11 -2.83
C PHE A 221 -20.18 4.69 -3.32
N ARG A 222 -19.99 6.01 -3.16
CA ARG A 222 -18.76 6.72 -3.54
C ARG A 222 -17.54 6.13 -2.83
N ASP A 223 -17.68 5.83 -1.54
CA ASP A 223 -16.55 5.34 -0.74
C ASP A 223 -16.16 3.90 -1.13
N MET A 224 -17.14 3.05 -1.45
CA MET A 224 -16.91 1.69 -1.96
C MET A 224 -16.31 1.68 -3.37
N THR A 225 -16.69 2.62 -4.24
CA THR A 225 -16.25 2.67 -5.63
C THR A 225 -15.03 3.55 -5.88
N ARG A 226 -14.53 4.29 -4.89
CA ARG A 226 -13.33 5.14 -5.01
C ARG A 226 -12.13 4.44 -5.65
N ILE A 227 -11.93 3.17 -5.33
CA ILE A 227 -10.80 2.38 -5.84
C ILE A 227 -10.95 1.94 -7.30
N ALA A 228 -12.14 2.10 -7.90
CA ALA A 228 -12.38 1.84 -9.32
C ALA A 228 -11.67 2.85 -10.25
N GLU A 229 -11.21 3.98 -9.72
CA GLU A 229 -10.41 4.98 -10.46
C GLU A 229 -8.96 4.53 -10.72
N SER A 230 -8.59 3.34 -10.24
CA SER A 230 -7.24 2.82 -10.38
C SER A 230 -6.85 2.51 -11.83
N GLU A 231 -5.54 2.53 -12.10
CA GLU A 231 -5.00 2.37 -13.45
C GLU A 231 -5.31 0.96 -14.04
N PRO A 232 -5.95 0.87 -15.22
CA PRO A 232 -6.40 -0.41 -15.78
C PRO A 232 -5.29 -1.41 -16.11
N SER A 233 -4.13 -0.97 -16.61
CA SER A 233 -3.05 -1.86 -17.02
C SER A 233 -2.42 -2.61 -15.84
N MET A 234 -2.29 -1.94 -14.69
CA MET A 234 -1.85 -2.51 -13.42
C MET A 234 -2.80 -3.62 -12.97
N TRP A 235 -4.10 -3.33 -12.93
CA TRP A 235 -5.10 -4.32 -12.51
C TRP A 235 -5.21 -5.48 -13.49
N THR A 236 -5.12 -5.22 -14.79
CA THR A 236 -5.04 -6.30 -15.80
C THR A 236 -3.87 -7.23 -15.51
N SER A 237 -2.68 -6.67 -15.21
CA SER A 237 -1.52 -7.48 -14.86
C SER A 237 -1.76 -8.29 -13.58
N ILE A 238 -2.27 -7.67 -12.52
CA ILE A 238 -2.54 -8.35 -11.23
C ILE A 238 -3.49 -9.54 -11.40
N LEU A 239 -4.57 -9.35 -12.17
CA LEU A 239 -5.57 -10.40 -12.36
C LEU A 239 -5.05 -11.56 -13.21
N LEU A 240 -4.21 -11.26 -14.21
CA LEU A 240 -3.61 -12.28 -15.07
C LEU A 240 -2.52 -13.09 -14.35
N THR A 241 -1.89 -12.54 -13.32
CA THR A 241 -0.80 -13.20 -12.57
C THR A 241 -1.23 -13.78 -11.22
N ASN A 242 -2.53 -13.70 -10.89
CA ASN A 242 -3.13 -14.35 -9.72
C ASN A 242 -4.57 -14.85 -9.98
N PRO A 243 -4.84 -15.55 -11.10
CA PRO A 243 -6.19 -15.88 -11.51
C PRO A 243 -6.87 -16.86 -10.55
N ASP A 244 -6.18 -17.90 -10.11
CA ASP A 244 -6.77 -18.98 -9.30
C ASP A 244 -7.30 -18.46 -7.95
N ALA A 245 -6.47 -17.69 -7.23
CA ALA A 245 -6.87 -17.14 -5.94
C ALA A 245 -8.00 -16.11 -6.08
N VAL A 246 -8.03 -15.34 -7.18
CA VAL A 246 -9.09 -14.37 -7.45
C VAL A 246 -10.40 -15.07 -7.82
N LEU A 247 -10.35 -16.10 -8.68
CA LEU A 247 -11.53 -16.87 -9.08
C LEU A 247 -12.16 -17.60 -7.89
N GLU A 248 -11.35 -18.12 -6.96
CA GLU A 248 -11.83 -18.68 -5.71
C GLU A 248 -12.63 -17.65 -4.88
N ARG A 249 -12.15 -16.40 -4.80
CA ARG A 249 -12.86 -15.29 -4.11
C ARG A 249 -14.16 -14.92 -4.79
N ILE A 250 -14.16 -14.84 -6.13
CA ILE A 250 -15.37 -14.55 -6.91
C ILE A 250 -16.44 -15.61 -6.65
N GLU A 251 -16.08 -16.89 -6.69
CA GLU A 251 -17.04 -17.97 -6.51
C GLU A 251 -17.57 -18.07 -5.07
N ASP A 252 -16.73 -17.82 -4.06
CA ASP A 252 -17.19 -17.70 -2.67
C ASP A 252 -18.18 -16.55 -2.50
N PHE A 253 -17.88 -15.39 -3.07
CA PHE A 253 -18.75 -14.22 -2.94
C PHE A 253 -20.09 -14.39 -3.65
N LYS A 254 -20.12 -15.05 -4.81
CA LYS A 254 -21.38 -15.41 -5.49
C LYS A 254 -22.29 -16.23 -4.58
N LYS A 255 -21.76 -17.25 -3.91
CA LYS A 255 -22.54 -18.08 -2.96
C LYS A 255 -23.08 -17.25 -1.79
N ARG A 256 -22.33 -16.25 -1.32
CA ARG A 256 -22.81 -15.32 -0.28
C ARG A 256 -23.94 -14.43 -0.80
N LEU A 257 -23.84 -13.93 -2.02
CA LEU A 257 -24.92 -13.18 -2.68
C LEU A 257 -26.18 -14.04 -2.87
N ASP A 258 -26.03 -15.29 -3.27
CA ASP A 258 -27.15 -16.24 -3.41
C ASP A 258 -27.83 -16.49 -2.06
N THR A 259 -27.04 -16.60 -0.98
CA THR A 259 -27.56 -16.80 0.38
C THR A 259 -28.43 -15.62 0.82
N ILE A 260 -27.94 -14.38 0.68
CA ILE A 260 -28.72 -13.19 1.09
C ILE A 260 -29.91 -12.95 0.14
N SER A 261 -29.76 -13.24 -1.15
CA SER A 261 -30.85 -13.18 -2.14
C SER A 261 -31.99 -14.13 -1.76
N GLY A 262 -31.68 -15.39 -1.44
CA GLY A 262 -32.66 -16.37 -0.97
C GLY A 262 -33.32 -15.96 0.35
N ALA A 263 -32.57 -15.36 1.28
CA ALA A 263 -33.13 -14.85 2.53
C ALA A 263 -34.14 -13.71 2.29
N ILE A 264 -33.83 -12.78 1.39
CA ILE A 264 -34.73 -11.68 0.99
C ILE A 264 -36.00 -12.22 0.33
N GLN A 265 -35.87 -13.15 -0.63
CA GLN A 265 -37.01 -13.76 -1.33
C GLN A 265 -37.99 -14.43 -0.36
N ASN A 266 -37.46 -15.12 0.65
CA ASN A 266 -38.24 -15.82 1.66
C ASN A 266 -38.65 -14.93 2.85
N LYS A 267 -38.30 -13.63 2.83
CA LYS A 267 -38.50 -12.69 3.94
C LYS A 267 -37.96 -13.22 5.29
N ASN A 268 -36.82 -13.91 5.25
CA ASN A 268 -36.21 -14.51 6.42
C ASN A 268 -35.42 -13.44 7.20
N GLU A 269 -36.09 -12.82 8.17
CA GLU A 269 -35.55 -11.74 9.00
C GLU A 269 -34.29 -12.17 9.76
N ASP A 270 -34.28 -13.35 10.36
CA ASP A 270 -33.15 -13.85 11.16
C ASP A 270 -31.87 -13.96 10.34
N VAL A 271 -31.95 -14.48 9.11
CA VAL A 271 -30.78 -14.62 8.24
C VAL A 271 -30.27 -13.25 7.79
N ILE A 272 -31.18 -12.32 7.47
CA ILE A 272 -30.83 -10.95 7.05
C ILE A 272 -30.16 -10.19 8.21
N TRP A 273 -30.73 -10.27 9.41
CA TRP A 273 -30.17 -9.61 10.58
C TRP A 273 -28.77 -10.14 10.93
N ASN A 274 -28.61 -11.46 10.95
CA ASN A 274 -27.33 -12.10 11.24
C ASN A 274 -26.25 -11.74 10.21
N PHE A 275 -26.61 -11.60 8.92
CA PHE A 275 -25.69 -11.14 7.88
C PHE A 275 -25.09 -9.77 8.21
N PHE A 276 -25.92 -8.77 8.53
CA PHE A 276 -25.44 -7.43 8.88
C PHE A 276 -24.71 -7.39 10.22
N GLN A 277 -25.22 -8.09 11.23
CA GLN A 277 -24.59 -8.12 12.55
C GLN A 277 -23.20 -8.77 12.50
N HIS A 278 -23.03 -9.85 11.72
CA HIS A 278 -21.73 -10.49 11.55
C HIS A 278 -20.74 -9.53 10.88
N GLY A 279 -21.14 -8.85 9.79
CA GLY A 279 -20.30 -7.85 9.13
C GLY A 279 -19.88 -6.73 10.09
N ARG A 280 -20.81 -6.22 10.90
CA ARG A 280 -20.54 -5.20 11.93
C ARG A 280 -19.56 -5.70 12.99
N GLN A 281 -19.72 -6.92 13.50
CA GLN A 281 -18.84 -7.50 14.52
C GLN A 281 -17.42 -7.68 13.98
N VAL A 282 -17.29 -8.27 12.80
CA VAL A 282 -15.97 -8.49 12.17
C VAL A 282 -15.30 -7.14 11.92
N ARG A 283 -16.01 -6.16 11.35
CA ARG A 283 -15.45 -4.82 11.11
C ARG A 283 -14.99 -4.12 12.38
N LYS A 284 -15.76 -4.21 13.47
CA LYS A 284 -15.38 -3.61 14.77
C LYS A 284 -14.18 -4.30 15.41
N ALA A 285 -14.03 -5.61 15.18
CA ALA A 285 -12.90 -6.38 15.67
C ALA A 285 -11.64 -6.21 14.80
N MET A 286 -11.79 -5.77 13.54
CA MET A 286 -10.64 -5.48 12.69
C MET A 286 -9.85 -4.32 13.30
N GLU A 287 -8.61 -4.61 13.66
CA GLU A 287 -7.69 -3.59 14.16
C GLU A 287 -7.06 -2.80 13.00
N ILE A 288 -7.89 -2.19 12.14
CA ILE A 288 -7.46 -1.49 10.91
C ILE A 288 -6.52 -0.32 11.22
N HIS A 289 -6.65 0.25 12.41
CA HIS A 289 -5.84 1.36 12.90
C HIS A 289 -4.72 0.93 13.85
N LYS A 290 -4.70 -0.32 14.34
CA LYS A 290 -3.51 -0.84 15.01
C LYS A 290 -2.54 -1.28 13.94
N ARG A 291 -1.73 -0.32 13.50
CA ARG A 291 -0.54 -0.62 12.73
C ARG A 291 0.27 -1.69 13.52
N ALA A 292 0.33 -2.95 13.06
CA ALA A 292 0.96 -4.06 13.79
C ALA A 292 2.40 -3.76 14.28
N GLY A 293 2.67 -3.98 15.56
CA GLY A 293 4.02 -3.86 16.12
C GLY A 293 4.45 -2.48 16.61
N VAL A 294 3.53 -1.50 16.73
CA VAL A 294 3.75 -0.35 17.62
C VAL A 294 2.77 -0.47 18.76
N ASP A 295 3.30 -0.83 19.93
CA ASP A 295 2.62 -0.68 21.20
C ASP A 295 2.06 0.74 21.31
N SER A 296 0.74 0.84 21.49
CA SER A 296 0.01 2.02 21.95
C SER A 296 0.20 3.31 21.14
N PHE A 297 -0.59 3.50 20.08
CA PHE A 297 -1.01 4.86 19.72
C PHE A 297 -2.06 5.32 20.73
N TYR A 298 -1.99 6.60 21.09
CA TYR A 298 -2.81 7.19 22.14
C TYR A 298 -3.79 8.16 21.48
N ASP A 299 -5.07 7.84 21.53
CA ASP A 299 -6.10 8.63 20.86
C ASP A 299 -6.82 9.54 21.84
N ILE A 300 -6.92 10.82 21.48
CA ILE A 300 -7.83 11.75 22.14
C ILE A 300 -9.03 11.97 21.22
N PHE A 301 -10.23 11.92 21.81
CA PHE A 301 -11.48 12.26 21.15
C PHE A 301 -12.03 13.53 21.77
N ILE A 302 -12.32 14.52 20.93
CA ILE A 302 -12.70 15.87 21.34
C ILE A 302 -14.03 16.21 20.68
N ASN A 303 -15.06 16.48 21.48
CA ASN A 303 -16.32 16.98 20.95
C ASN A 303 -16.14 18.46 20.59
N VAL A 304 -16.09 18.75 19.29
CA VAL A 304 -15.95 20.10 18.74
C VAL A 304 -17.27 20.55 18.10
N PRO A 305 -17.68 21.81 18.27
CA PRO A 305 -18.84 22.34 17.56
C PRO A 305 -18.55 22.42 16.06
N ASP A 306 -19.59 22.25 15.24
CA ASP A 306 -19.51 22.44 13.79
C ASP A 306 -19.58 23.94 13.44
N GLU A 307 -18.51 24.67 13.78
CA GLU A 307 -18.35 26.11 13.60
C GLU A 307 -16.98 26.44 13.00
N GLU A 308 -16.86 27.64 12.40
CA GLU A 308 -15.59 28.14 11.88
C GLU A 308 -14.50 28.12 12.97
N ASP A 309 -13.27 27.78 12.57
CA ASP A 309 -12.07 27.74 13.42
C ASP A 309 -12.07 26.76 14.60
N ALA A 310 -13.12 25.95 14.83
CA ALA A 310 -13.18 25.04 15.97
C ALA A 310 -11.99 24.06 16.02
N ILE A 311 -11.62 23.47 14.88
CA ILE A 311 -10.47 22.56 14.75
C ILE A 311 -9.15 23.33 14.79
N LEU A 312 -9.08 24.49 14.13
CA LEU A 312 -7.89 25.34 14.14
C LEU A 312 -7.53 25.72 15.58
N GLY A 313 -8.50 26.14 16.39
CA GLY A 313 -8.32 26.47 17.79
C GLY A 313 -7.76 25.29 18.61
N VAL A 314 -8.22 24.06 18.35
CA VAL A 314 -7.63 22.86 18.99
C VAL A 314 -6.17 22.69 18.56
N LEU A 315 -5.87 22.78 17.26
CA LEU A 315 -4.51 22.56 16.76
C LEU A 315 -3.53 23.65 17.21
N GLU A 316 -3.99 24.89 17.39
CA GLU A 316 -3.19 25.97 17.95
C GLU A 316 -2.78 25.71 19.40
N LEU A 317 -3.68 25.12 20.20
CA LEU A 317 -3.36 24.70 21.58
C LEU A 317 -2.31 23.60 21.63
N LEU A 318 -2.25 22.76 20.58
CA LEU A 318 -1.30 21.65 20.45
C LEU A 318 0.00 22.04 19.72
N ARG A 319 0.24 23.35 19.53
CA ARG A 319 1.45 23.83 18.87
C ARG A 319 2.71 23.30 19.57
N GLY A 320 3.58 22.65 18.79
CA GLY A 320 4.81 22.05 19.28
C GLY A 320 4.68 20.61 19.76
N THR A 321 3.47 20.02 19.72
CA THR A 321 3.24 18.58 19.92
C THR A 321 3.17 17.87 18.58
N SER A 322 3.87 16.73 18.46
CA SER A 322 3.82 15.91 17.24
C SER A 322 2.53 15.11 17.20
N ILE A 323 1.73 15.31 16.16
CA ILE A 323 0.49 14.57 15.93
C ILE A 323 0.74 13.51 14.85
N VAL A 324 0.29 12.29 15.10
CA VAL A 324 0.40 11.16 14.15
C VAL A 324 -0.75 11.19 13.13
N ASN A 325 -1.96 11.51 13.58
CA ASN A 325 -3.14 11.54 12.72
C ASN A 325 -4.20 12.50 13.26
N ILE A 326 -5.05 13.03 12.36
CA ILE A 326 -6.20 13.86 12.69
C ILE A 326 -7.38 13.40 11.83
N HIS A 327 -8.52 13.13 12.47
CA HIS A 327 -9.72 12.65 11.79
C HIS A 327 -10.96 13.27 12.42
N ILE A 328 -11.98 13.60 11.63
CA ILE A 328 -13.32 13.92 12.13
C ILE A 328 -14.15 12.66 11.97
N ASN A 329 -14.57 12.07 13.08
CA ASN A 329 -15.39 10.87 13.06
C ASN A 329 -16.85 11.23 12.77
N GLU A 330 -17.35 10.77 11.61
CA GLU A 330 -18.69 11.07 11.11
C GLU A 330 -19.74 10.00 11.50
N GLU A 331 -19.36 8.96 12.25
CA GLU A 331 -20.25 7.79 12.49
C GLU A 331 -21.38 8.04 13.52
N ASN A 332 -21.39 9.18 14.23
CA ASN A 332 -22.39 9.53 15.27
C ASN A 332 -23.13 10.86 15.00
N ARG A 333 -23.63 11.07 13.77
CA ARG A 333 -24.38 12.29 13.36
C ARG A 333 -25.82 12.37 13.92
N GLU A 334 -26.04 12.08 15.21
CA GLU A 334 -27.28 12.48 15.89
C GLU A 334 -27.12 13.80 16.67
N ASP A 335 -25.89 14.22 16.97
CA ASP A 335 -25.59 15.48 17.66
C ASP A 335 -24.96 16.53 16.72
N ILE A 336 -25.17 17.81 17.05
CA ILE A 336 -24.68 19.01 16.33
C ILE A 336 -23.13 19.12 16.37
N ASN A 337 -22.45 18.31 17.16
CA ASN A 337 -21.00 18.37 17.37
C ASN A 337 -20.27 17.27 16.60
N GLY A 338 -19.16 17.62 15.94
CA GLY A 338 -18.22 16.65 15.36
C GLY A 338 -17.29 16.06 16.42
N ILE A 339 -16.92 14.78 16.28
CA ILE A 339 -15.90 14.17 17.13
C ILE A 339 -14.55 14.26 16.42
N LEU A 340 -13.69 15.17 16.88
CA LEU A 340 -12.31 15.30 16.42
C LEU A 340 -11.43 14.27 17.14
N GLN A 341 -10.89 13.33 16.40
CA GLN A 341 -9.88 12.36 16.86
C GLN A 341 -8.47 12.88 16.51
N ILE A 342 -7.58 12.88 17.50
CA ILE A 342 -6.16 13.19 17.31
C ILE A 342 -5.32 12.04 17.89
N THR A 343 -4.40 11.51 17.10
CA THR A 343 -3.56 10.38 17.49
C THR A 343 -2.16 10.84 17.85
N PHE A 344 -1.62 10.36 18.98
CA PHE A 344 -0.25 10.66 19.44
C PHE A 344 0.63 9.42 19.45
N LYS A 345 1.95 9.66 19.34
CA LYS A 345 2.97 8.61 19.34
C LYS A 345 3.25 8.05 20.74
N ASN A 346 2.98 8.82 21.79
CA ASN A 346 3.26 8.44 23.17
C ASN A 346 2.19 8.99 24.12
N ARG A 347 2.10 8.39 25.31
CA ARG A 347 1.09 8.73 26.33
C ARG A 347 1.26 10.11 26.91
N GLU A 348 2.51 10.57 27.04
CA GLU A 348 2.84 11.87 27.62
C GLU A 348 2.25 13.01 26.78
N ASP A 349 2.41 12.93 25.45
CA ASP A 349 1.83 13.88 24.51
C ASP A 349 0.30 13.87 24.55
N LEU A 350 -0.33 12.68 24.66
CA LEU A 350 -1.78 12.57 24.84
C LEU A 350 -2.23 13.24 26.14
N GLU A 351 -1.64 12.88 27.29
CA GLU A 351 -2.06 13.40 28.60
C GLU A 351 -1.84 14.90 28.71
N LYS A 352 -0.71 15.41 28.19
CA LYS A 352 -0.40 16.83 28.12
C LYS A 352 -1.41 17.57 27.22
N SER A 353 -1.70 17.03 26.04
CA SER A 353 -2.66 17.62 25.11
C SER A 353 -4.08 17.63 25.69
N ALA A 354 -4.51 16.53 26.31
CA ALA A 354 -5.78 16.41 27.00
C ALA A 354 -5.95 17.46 28.09
N LYS A 355 -4.89 17.67 28.89
CA LYS A 355 -4.87 18.68 29.94
C LYS A 355 -5.00 20.09 29.36
N ILE A 356 -4.20 20.42 28.35
CA ILE A 356 -4.24 21.76 27.71
C ILE A 356 -5.63 22.04 27.15
N ILE A 357 -6.23 21.09 26.43
CA ILE A 357 -7.56 21.26 25.84
C ILE A 357 -8.62 21.47 26.93
N ARG A 358 -8.64 20.62 27.97
CA ARG A 358 -9.59 20.74 29.09
C ARG A 358 -9.44 22.05 29.88
N GLU A 359 -8.23 22.61 29.96
CA GLU A 359 -7.98 23.87 30.66
C GLU A 359 -8.31 25.12 29.82
N LYS A 360 -8.24 25.00 28.49
CA LYS A 360 -8.33 26.14 27.56
C LYS A 360 -9.63 26.19 26.77
N THR A 361 -10.42 25.12 26.78
CA THR A 361 -11.70 25.03 26.07
C THR A 361 -12.79 24.43 26.97
N HIS A 362 -14.04 24.52 26.50
CA HIS A 362 -15.18 23.85 27.12
C HIS A 362 -15.47 22.48 26.49
N TYR A 363 -14.57 21.98 25.64
CA TYR A 363 -14.78 20.73 24.91
C TYR A 363 -14.69 19.52 25.82
N GLN A 364 -15.55 18.54 25.55
CA GLN A 364 -15.45 17.24 26.21
C GLN A 364 -14.33 16.43 25.55
N VAL A 365 -13.48 15.85 26.39
CA VAL A 365 -12.26 15.16 25.98
C VAL A 365 -12.23 13.76 26.57
N PHE A 366 -12.22 12.75 25.71
CA PHE A 366 -12.11 11.32 26.05
C PHE A 366 -10.76 10.78 25.58
N LEU A 367 -10.18 9.85 26.33
CA LEU A 367 -8.87 9.25 26.04
C LEU A 367 -9.07 7.75 25.84
N ASP A 368 -8.37 7.18 24.86
CA ASP A 368 -8.27 5.74 24.60
C ASP A 368 -6.79 5.31 24.64
#